data_AF-A0A2G2VPI1-F1
#
_entry.id   AF-A0A2G2VPI1-F1
#
_cell.length_a   1.000
_cell.length_b   1.000
_cell.length_c   1.000
_cell.angle_alpha   90.00
_cell.angle_beta   90.00
_cell.angle_gamma   90.00
#
_symmetry.space_group_name_H-M   'P 1'
#
loop_
_entity.id
_entity.type
_entity.pdbx_description
1 polymer ?
#
loop_
_entity_poly.entity_id
_entity_poly.type
_entity_poly.pdbx_seq_one_letter_code
_entity_poly.pdbx_strand_id
1 'polypeptide(L)'
;MLNCMVTGGCGACVVLVSTYDPKLKKVEDFSVSPCLTLLCSLNGCSITTSEGLGNTRDGFHAIHERANLCRCTGNWPIADACKTFVADVDIEDLGINSFWEKGDSKKTKVSKLPPYDPTKNFSTYPEFLKSESTTNLDSSRYPWYSPVTIVELRSLLNSKVMENDASFKLVVGNTGSVHYKETQRYNHYVDIKHVPEPSIINGDQTGIEVGATVTIAKFISFLNEESKIKFGSYGKLVSEKLAYHMEKIASPFVRNSASIGGNLVMAQKNGFPSDIATLFLGLYATVSLMTIHGLENLTLEELLSRPLLDSRTVLLSVWIPFKKDQSSLQTHSRFCLIPIELLHHLMGMHWHM
;
A
#
# COMPACT_ATOMS: atom_id res chain seq x y z
N MET A 1 -2.49 18.95 -17.35
CA MET A 1 -1.32 18.03 -17.27
C MET A 1 -0.43 18.25 -16.04
N LEU A 2 -0.24 19.48 -15.52
CA LEU A 2 0.60 19.73 -14.34
C LEU A 2 0.13 19.05 -13.02
N ASN A 3 -1.17 18.81 -12.83
CA ASN A 3 -1.69 18.21 -11.59
C ASN A 3 -1.46 16.69 -11.48
N CYS A 4 -0.93 16.01 -12.51
CA CYS A 4 -0.68 14.56 -12.45
C CYS A 4 0.65 14.21 -11.72
N MET A 5 1.57 15.18 -11.59
CA MET A 5 2.93 14.93 -11.10
C MET A 5 3.04 14.83 -9.57
N VAL A 6 2.18 15.50 -8.81
CA VAL A 6 2.31 15.63 -7.33
C VAL A 6 1.34 14.73 -6.57
N THR A 7 0.56 13.92 -7.28
CA THR A 7 -0.48 13.05 -6.68
C THR A 7 -0.04 11.60 -6.54
N GLY A 8 1.22 11.30 -6.84
CA GLY A 8 1.81 9.96 -6.78
C GLY A 8 1.19 8.93 -7.72
N GLY A 9 0.28 9.32 -8.63
CA GLY A 9 -0.36 8.42 -9.60
C GLY A 9 0.44 8.20 -10.89
N CYS A 10 1.34 9.13 -11.26
CA CYS A 10 2.07 9.06 -12.54
C CYS A 10 3.24 8.06 -12.57
N GLY A 11 3.75 7.65 -11.41
CA GLY A 11 4.89 6.74 -11.30
C GLY A 11 6.26 7.33 -11.69
N ALA A 12 6.36 8.61 -12.05
CA ALA A 12 7.60 9.22 -12.54
C ALA A 12 8.74 9.31 -11.51
N CYS A 13 8.40 9.30 -10.22
CA CYS A 13 9.38 9.40 -9.14
C CYS A 13 9.68 8.05 -8.46
N VAL A 14 9.16 6.93 -8.97
CA VAL A 14 9.24 5.63 -8.27
C VAL A 14 10.68 5.24 -7.95
N VAL A 15 10.92 4.87 -6.69
CA VAL A 15 12.20 4.33 -6.21
C VAL A 15 11.97 2.99 -5.52
N LEU A 16 13.04 2.20 -5.40
CA LEU A 16 13.04 0.98 -4.60
C LEU A 16 13.46 1.31 -3.16
N VAL A 17 12.69 0.82 -2.20
CA VAL A 17 13.00 0.90 -0.78
C VAL A 17 13.23 -0.52 -0.27
N SER A 18 14.35 -0.72 0.40
CA SER A 18 14.73 -1.96 1.05
C SER A 18 14.71 -1.78 2.57
N THR A 19 14.04 -2.69 3.26
CA THR A 19 13.95 -2.72 4.73
C THR A 19 14.44 -4.05 5.26
N TYR A 20 14.94 -4.09 6.49
CA TYR A 20 15.39 -5.31 7.14
C TYR A 20 14.43 -5.73 8.24
N ASP A 21 13.89 -6.94 8.16
CA ASP A 21 13.17 -7.56 9.25
C ASP A 21 14.16 -8.32 10.15
N PRO A 22 14.44 -7.85 11.38
CA PRO A 22 15.37 -8.53 12.28
C PRO A 22 14.84 -9.87 12.82
N LYS A 23 13.52 -10.10 12.84
CA LYS A 23 12.91 -11.35 13.30
C LYS A 23 13.06 -12.44 12.23
N LEU A 24 12.76 -12.09 10.98
CA LEU A 24 12.89 -13.01 9.84
C LEU A 24 14.31 -13.06 9.26
N LYS A 25 15.19 -12.15 9.69
CA LYS A 25 16.54 -11.93 9.15
C LYS A 25 16.54 -11.78 7.62
N LYS A 26 15.53 -11.11 7.10
CA LYS A 26 15.26 -10.99 5.66
C LYS A 26 15.17 -9.52 5.25
N VAL A 27 15.68 -9.22 4.06
CA VAL A 27 15.45 -7.92 3.41
C VAL A 27 14.15 -7.99 2.62
N GLU A 28 13.27 -7.02 2.83
CA GLU A 28 12.07 -6.81 2.04
C GLU A 28 12.26 -5.60 1.14
N ASP A 29 12.08 -5.80 -0.17
CA ASP A 29 12.14 -4.76 -1.19
C ASP A 29 10.73 -4.41 -1.67
N PHE A 30 10.42 -3.12 -1.76
CA PHE A 30 9.16 -2.64 -2.31
C PHE A 30 9.34 -1.27 -2.97
N SER A 31 8.53 -0.98 -3.99
CA SER A 31 8.55 0.30 -4.68
C SER A 31 7.62 1.32 -4.01
N VAL A 32 8.04 2.57 -3.95
CA VAL A 32 7.25 3.69 -3.39
C VAL A 32 7.33 4.92 -4.28
N SER A 33 6.40 5.86 -4.07
CA SER A 33 6.45 7.21 -4.66
C SER A 33 7.05 8.21 -3.65
N PRO A 34 8.30 8.68 -3.82
CA PRO A 34 8.94 9.68 -2.96
C PRO A 34 8.15 10.96 -2.81
N CYS A 35 7.41 11.40 -3.84
CA CYS A 35 6.60 12.61 -3.74
C CYS A 35 5.51 12.54 -2.66
N LEU A 36 5.16 11.33 -2.20
CA LEU A 36 4.19 11.08 -1.12
C LEU A 36 4.86 10.60 0.17
N THR A 37 6.12 10.19 0.11
CA THR A 37 6.81 9.52 1.21
C THR A 37 7.52 10.55 2.09
N LEU A 38 7.23 10.54 3.39
CA LEU A 38 7.89 11.44 4.33
C LEU A 38 9.29 10.90 4.64
N LEU A 39 10.32 11.76 4.56
CA LEU A 39 11.71 11.36 4.76
C LEU A 39 11.94 10.69 6.12
N CYS A 40 11.34 11.22 7.19
CA CYS A 40 11.44 10.65 8.54
C CYS A 40 10.91 9.21 8.64
N SER A 41 9.99 8.84 7.74
CA SER A 41 9.37 7.51 7.71
C SER A 41 10.25 6.44 7.04
N LEU A 42 11.41 6.85 6.49
CA LEU A 42 12.41 6.01 5.81
C LEU A 42 13.66 5.78 6.68
N ASN A 43 13.59 6.08 7.97
CA ASN A 43 14.70 5.83 8.89
C ASN A 43 15.06 4.34 8.92
N GLY A 44 16.34 4.01 8.75
CA GLY A 44 16.81 2.62 8.67
C GLY A 44 16.53 1.89 7.34
N CYS A 45 16.00 2.59 6.34
CA CYS A 45 15.77 2.03 5.00
C CYS A 45 16.98 2.28 4.08
N SER A 46 17.18 1.40 3.11
CA SER A 46 18.04 1.67 1.95
C SER A 46 17.18 2.08 0.76
N ILE A 47 17.61 3.10 0.01
CA ILE A 47 16.88 3.64 -1.15
C ILE A 47 17.74 3.43 -2.38
N THR A 48 17.17 2.81 -3.42
CA THR A 48 17.81 2.65 -4.73
C THR A 48 17.03 3.46 -5.78
N THR A 49 17.69 4.46 -6.35
CA THR A 49 17.18 5.25 -7.49
C THR A 49 17.67 4.66 -8.82
N SER A 50 17.24 5.23 -9.94
CA SER A 50 17.76 4.87 -11.27
C SER A 50 19.28 4.90 -11.32
N GLU A 51 19.90 5.94 -10.79
CA GLU A 51 21.35 6.13 -10.80
C GLU A 51 22.08 5.07 -9.97
N GLY A 52 21.42 4.54 -8.94
CA GLY A 52 21.93 3.45 -8.11
C GLY A 52 21.93 2.10 -8.83
N LEU A 53 21.10 1.91 -9.85
CA LEU A 53 21.14 0.72 -10.70
C LEU A 53 22.29 0.77 -11.71
N GLY A 54 22.61 1.96 -12.21
CA GLY A 54 23.69 2.16 -13.16
C GLY A 54 23.63 3.54 -13.82
N ASN A 55 24.77 4.01 -14.32
CA ASN A 55 24.93 5.35 -14.85
C ASN A 55 26.06 5.39 -15.90
N THR A 56 26.30 6.56 -16.49
CA THR A 56 27.32 6.73 -17.55
C THR A 56 28.76 6.54 -17.08
N ARG A 57 29.03 6.57 -15.77
CA ARG A 57 30.35 6.38 -15.17
C ARG A 57 30.63 4.91 -14.87
N ASP A 58 29.66 4.24 -14.25
CA ASP A 58 29.82 2.88 -13.71
C ASP A 58 29.30 1.79 -14.66
N GLY A 59 28.63 2.19 -15.74
CA GLY A 59 27.94 1.31 -16.67
C GLY A 59 26.44 1.26 -16.40
N PHE A 60 25.67 1.02 -17.48
CA PHE A 60 24.22 0.89 -17.37
C PHE A 60 23.83 -0.53 -16.97
N HIS A 61 22.80 -0.64 -16.14
CA HIS A 61 22.17 -1.93 -15.85
C HIS A 61 21.45 -2.47 -17.09
N ALA A 62 21.32 -3.79 -17.21
CA ALA A 62 20.58 -4.44 -18.31
C ALA A 62 19.14 -3.91 -18.46
N ILE A 63 18.51 -3.47 -17.36
CA ILE A 63 17.19 -2.81 -17.37
C ILE A 63 17.25 -1.47 -18.11
N HIS A 64 18.24 -0.62 -17.84
CA HIS A 64 18.43 0.64 -18.56
C HIS A 64 18.72 0.38 -20.03
N GLU A 65 19.61 -0.55 -20.34
CA GLU A 65 20.02 -0.85 -21.71
C GLU A 65 18.85 -1.40 -22.54
N ARG A 66 18.03 -2.29 -21.95
CA ARG A 66 16.85 -2.85 -22.61
C ARG A 66 15.69 -1.84 -22.73
N ALA A 67 15.51 -0.96 -21.75
CA ALA A 67 14.49 0.10 -21.80
C ALA A 67 14.85 1.24 -22.76
N ASN A 68 16.14 1.51 -22.96
CA ASN A 68 16.64 2.53 -23.89
C ASN A 68 16.62 2.10 -25.37
N LEU A 69 16.21 0.88 -25.68
CA LEU A 69 16.09 0.38 -27.07
C LEU A 69 14.96 1.07 -27.86
N CYS A 70 14.18 2.01 -27.31
CA CYS A 70 13.11 2.67 -28.07
C CYS A 70 13.06 4.19 -27.94
N ARG A 71 12.77 4.81 -29.08
CA ARG A 71 12.66 6.25 -29.30
C ARG A 71 11.17 6.61 -29.45
N CYS A 72 10.63 7.32 -28.45
CA CYS A 72 9.42 8.14 -28.52
C CYS A 72 8.22 7.60 -29.33
N THR A 73 7.58 6.51 -28.93
CA THR A 73 6.21 6.15 -29.38
C THR A 73 5.49 5.41 -28.25
N GLY A 74 4.29 5.84 -27.84
CA GLY A 74 3.65 5.53 -26.55
C GLY A 74 3.71 4.07 -26.07
N ASN A 75 3.90 3.89 -24.76
CA ASN A 75 3.84 2.70 -23.86
C ASN A 75 4.18 1.28 -24.38
N TRP A 76 3.85 0.90 -25.60
CA TRP A 76 4.19 -0.39 -26.21
C TRP A 76 5.67 -0.74 -26.12
N PRO A 77 6.62 0.16 -26.42
CA PRO A 77 8.03 -0.22 -26.37
C PRO A 77 8.55 -0.55 -24.96
N ILE A 78 7.95 0.04 -23.93
CA ILE A 78 8.27 -0.27 -22.53
C ILE A 78 7.73 -1.65 -22.18
N ALA A 79 6.48 -1.95 -22.56
CA ALA A 79 5.90 -3.28 -22.37
C ALA A 79 6.71 -4.35 -23.08
N ASP A 80 7.22 -4.06 -24.27
CA ASP A 80 8.04 -4.98 -25.05
C ASP A 80 9.43 -5.21 -24.44
N ALA A 81 10.07 -4.16 -23.92
CA ALA A 81 11.28 -4.29 -23.11
C ALA A 81 11.02 -5.17 -21.86
N CYS A 82 9.91 -4.97 -21.15
CA CYS A 82 9.54 -5.77 -19.98
C CYS A 82 9.35 -7.26 -20.33
N LYS A 83 8.73 -7.57 -21.47
CA LYS A 83 8.53 -8.94 -21.93
C LYS A 83 9.87 -9.68 -22.21
N THR A 84 10.97 -8.96 -22.47
CA THR A 84 12.30 -9.58 -22.63
C THR A 84 12.86 -10.25 -21.35
N PHE A 85 12.26 -9.97 -20.19
CA PHE A 85 12.63 -10.57 -18.90
C PHE A 85 11.81 -11.83 -18.55
N VAL A 86 10.84 -12.19 -19.39
CA VAL A 86 9.89 -13.29 -19.12
C VAL A 86 10.31 -14.54 -19.91
N ALA A 87 10.27 -15.71 -19.25
CA ALA A 87 10.79 -16.96 -19.82
C ALA A 87 9.91 -17.54 -20.95
N ASP A 88 8.60 -17.27 -20.91
CA ASP A 88 7.56 -17.88 -21.74
C ASP A 88 7.01 -16.98 -22.86
N VAL A 89 7.55 -15.78 -23.06
CA VAL A 89 7.07 -14.88 -24.12
C VAL A 89 7.67 -15.22 -25.48
N ASP A 90 6.83 -15.17 -26.52
CA ASP A 90 7.29 -15.19 -27.90
C ASP A 90 7.85 -13.82 -28.30
N ILE A 91 9.12 -13.78 -28.66
CA ILE A 91 9.89 -12.54 -28.88
C ILE A 91 9.44 -11.85 -30.18
N GLU A 92 8.76 -12.57 -31.07
CA GLU A 92 8.30 -12.06 -32.37
C GLU A 92 7.08 -11.11 -32.25
N ASP A 93 6.29 -11.24 -31.18
CA ASP A 93 5.15 -10.38 -30.88
C ASP A 93 5.56 -9.04 -30.23
N LEU A 94 6.85 -8.81 -30.00
CA LEU A 94 7.34 -7.68 -29.21
C LEU A 94 7.51 -6.39 -29.99
N GLY A 95 7.24 -6.31 -31.29
CA GLY A 95 7.47 -5.07 -32.04
C GLY A 95 8.93 -4.56 -32.03
N ILE A 96 9.88 -5.25 -31.35
CA ILE A 96 11.34 -5.04 -31.37
C ILE A 96 11.89 -5.43 -32.77
N ASN A 97 11.02 -5.65 -33.76
CA ASN A 97 11.30 -5.99 -35.15
C ASN A 97 12.19 -4.97 -35.89
N SER A 98 12.57 -3.85 -35.26
CA SER A 98 13.58 -2.91 -35.77
C SER A 98 15.04 -3.34 -35.54
N PHE A 99 15.31 -4.31 -34.64
CA PHE A 99 16.68 -4.76 -34.31
C PHE A 99 17.03 -6.18 -34.77
N TRP A 100 16.07 -6.93 -35.31
CA TRP A 100 16.27 -8.34 -35.67
C TRP A 100 16.09 -8.55 -37.17
N GLU A 101 17.05 -9.26 -37.77
CA GLU A 101 16.90 -9.70 -39.15
C GLU A 101 15.80 -10.76 -39.24
N LYS A 102 14.98 -10.64 -40.29
CA LYS A 102 13.88 -11.57 -40.55
C LYS A 102 14.47 -12.95 -40.84
N GLY A 103 14.26 -13.90 -39.93
CA GLY A 103 14.78 -15.27 -40.02
C GLY A 103 15.70 -15.70 -38.88
N ASP A 104 16.08 -14.79 -37.97
CA ASP A 104 16.87 -15.15 -36.78
C ASP A 104 16.11 -16.11 -35.86
N SER A 105 16.80 -17.17 -35.38
CA SER A 105 16.25 -18.09 -34.38
C SER A 105 16.03 -17.39 -33.02
N LYS A 106 15.04 -17.83 -32.23
CA LYS A 106 14.78 -17.28 -30.87
C LYS A 106 16.03 -17.24 -29.98
N LYS A 107 16.90 -18.26 -30.09
CA LYS A 107 18.16 -18.35 -29.33
C LYS A 107 19.17 -17.27 -29.77
N THR A 108 19.32 -17.08 -31.08
CA THR A 108 20.12 -15.99 -31.64
C THR A 108 19.58 -14.65 -31.19
N LYS A 109 18.25 -14.53 -31.13
CA LYS A 109 17.62 -13.30 -30.68
C LYS A 109 18.00 -12.99 -29.21
N VAL A 110 17.68 -13.88 -28.28
CA VAL A 110 18.02 -13.70 -26.85
C VAL A 110 19.50 -13.39 -26.61
N SER A 111 20.42 -13.98 -27.39
CA SER A 111 21.86 -13.74 -27.25
C SER A 111 22.33 -12.32 -27.59
N LYS A 112 21.57 -11.54 -28.35
CA LYS A 112 21.89 -10.13 -28.68
C LYS A 112 21.38 -9.15 -27.61
N LEU A 113 20.53 -9.59 -26.68
CA LEU A 113 20.08 -8.74 -25.58
C LEU A 113 21.20 -8.57 -24.54
N PRO A 114 21.29 -7.41 -23.86
CA PRO A 114 22.15 -7.26 -22.70
C PRO A 114 21.92 -8.40 -21.69
N PRO A 115 22.97 -9.07 -21.22
CA PRO A 115 22.83 -10.19 -20.30
C PRO A 115 22.18 -9.71 -19.01
N TYR A 116 21.17 -10.44 -18.55
CA TYR A 116 20.50 -10.19 -17.28
C TYR A 116 20.68 -11.41 -16.39
N ASP A 117 21.26 -11.18 -15.22
CA ASP A 117 21.47 -12.22 -14.21
C ASP A 117 20.50 -11.97 -13.04
N PRO A 118 19.41 -12.75 -12.92
CA PRO A 118 18.44 -12.58 -11.84
C PRO A 118 19.00 -12.95 -10.47
N THR A 119 20.18 -13.57 -10.39
CA THR A 119 20.81 -13.98 -9.13
C THR A 119 21.67 -12.87 -8.52
N LYS A 120 22.01 -11.83 -9.30
CA LYS A 120 22.66 -10.64 -8.78
C LYS A 120 21.61 -9.73 -8.15
N ASN A 121 21.63 -9.65 -6.81
CA ASN A 121 20.75 -8.74 -6.07
C ASN A 121 20.98 -7.28 -6.52
N PHE A 122 19.90 -6.62 -6.91
CA PHE A 122 19.88 -5.22 -7.35
C PHE A 122 20.09 -4.24 -6.19
N SER A 123 19.65 -4.64 -4.99
CA SER A 123 19.72 -3.88 -3.75
C SER A 123 20.61 -4.64 -2.77
N THR A 124 21.79 -4.07 -2.48
CA THR A 124 22.56 -4.53 -1.32
C THR A 124 22.09 -3.69 -0.14
N TYR A 125 21.22 -4.26 0.70
CA TYR A 125 20.90 -3.62 1.98
C TYR A 125 22.20 -3.52 2.78
N PRO A 126 22.69 -2.30 3.10
CA PRO A 126 23.99 -2.15 3.75
C PRO A 126 24.03 -2.88 5.10
N GLU A 127 25.10 -3.65 5.33
CA GLU A 127 25.22 -4.43 6.58
C GLU A 127 25.17 -3.55 7.84
N PHE A 128 25.70 -2.32 7.77
CA PHE A 128 25.68 -1.39 8.90
C PHE A 128 24.25 -1.01 9.33
N LEU A 129 23.30 -0.95 8.39
CA LEU A 129 21.90 -0.66 8.70
C LEU A 129 21.20 -1.82 9.41
N LYS A 130 21.75 -3.05 9.36
CA LYS A 130 21.17 -4.19 10.10
C LYS A 130 21.45 -4.11 11.60
N SER A 131 22.51 -3.39 12.00
CA SER A 131 22.93 -3.23 13.39
C SER A 131 22.47 -1.92 14.03
N GLU A 132 22.06 -0.92 13.24
CA GLU A 132 21.58 0.35 13.77
C GLU A 132 20.13 0.23 14.27
N SER A 133 19.92 0.52 15.55
CA SER A 133 18.57 0.79 16.07
C SER A 133 18.09 2.13 15.51
N THR A 134 16.93 2.15 14.87
CA THR A 134 16.28 3.36 14.36
C THR A 134 16.26 4.46 15.43
N THR A 135 17.16 5.43 15.34
CA THR A 135 17.22 6.56 16.26
C THR A 135 16.04 7.49 16.01
N ASN A 136 15.45 8.03 17.09
CA ASN A 136 14.41 9.05 16.97
C ASN A 136 14.94 10.26 16.21
N LEU A 137 14.29 10.61 15.09
CA LEU A 137 14.66 11.75 14.29
C LEU A 137 14.08 13.01 14.94
N ASP A 138 14.87 13.68 15.77
CA ASP A 138 14.44 14.93 16.41
C ASP A 138 14.67 16.12 15.47
N SER A 139 13.61 16.57 14.80
CA SER A 139 13.60 17.83 14.07
C SER A 139 12.99 18.91 14.95
N SER A 140 13.80 19.91 15.31
CA SER A 140 13.38 21.06 16.13
C SER A 140 12.21 21.86 15.54
N ARG A 141 11.95 21.73 14.23
CA ARG A 141 10.81 22.38 13.54
C ARG A 141 9.58 21.49 13.36
N TYR A 142 9.76 20.18 13.28
CA TYR A 142 8.67 19.22 13.07
C TYR A 142 8.93 17.95 13.88
N PRO A 143 8.57 17.94 15.17
CA PRO A 143 8.73 16.76 16.01
C PRO A 143 8.09 15.51 15.39
N TRP A 144 8.90 14.46 15.29
CA TRP A 144 8.50 13.15 14.76
C TRP A 144 8.62 12.11 15.87
N TYR A 145 7.51 11.46 16.17
CA TYR A 145 7.42 10.40 17.18
C TYR A 145 7.19 9.05 16.51
N SER A 146 7.90 8.02 16.94
CA SER A 146 7.77 6.65 16.40
C SER A 146 7.62 5.64 17.53
N PRO A 147 6.45 5.62 18.20
CA PRO A 147 6.21 4.68 19.29
C PRO A 147 6.34 3.24 18.83
N VAL A 148 6.97 2.41 19.67
CA VAL A 148 7.20 0.98 19.40
C VAL A 148 6.25 0.08 20.19
N THR A 149 5.42 0.67 21.07
CA THR A 149 4.40 -0.06 21.84
C THR A 149 3.07 0.70 21.86
N ILE A 150 1.96 -0.03 22.02
CA ILE A 150 0.64 0.58 22.18
C ILE A 150 0.54 1.47 23.43
N VAL A 151 1.28 1.13 24.49
CA VAL A 151 1.31 1.89 25.75
C VAL A 151 1.98 3.24 25.53
N GLU A 152 3.11 3.26 24.82
CA GLU A 152 3.81 4.48 24.44
C GLU A 152 2.94 5.34 23.52
N LEU A 153 2.30 4.75 22.50
CA LEU A 153 1.37 5.46 21.63
C LEU A 153 0.23 6.10 22.43
N ARG A 154 -0.40 5.35 23.34
CA ARG A 154 -1.47 5.88 24.21
C ARG A 154 -0.98 7.00 25.12
N SER A 155 0.20 6.82 25.73
CA SER A 155 0.81 7.84 26.58
C SER A 155 1.10 9.12 25.81
N LEU A 156 1.59 9.01 24.57
CA LEU A 156 1.87 10.14 23.70
C LEU A 156 0.60 10.90 23.32
N LEU A 157 -0.44 10.18 22.89
CA LEU A 157 -1.74 10.77 22.51
C LEU A 157 -2.49 11.42 23.68
N ASN A 158 -2.25 10.95 24.90
CA ASN A 158 -2.82 11.51 26.13
C ASN A 158 -1.90 12.52 26.84
N SER A 159 -0.74 12.85 26.27
CA SER A 159 0.21 13.77 26.89
C SER A 159 -0.22 15.23 26.77
N LYS A 160 0.20 16.08 27.71
CA LYS A 160 -0.01 17.54 27.67
C LYS A 160 0.59 18.21 26.43
N VAL A 161 1.58 17.58 25.80
CA VAL A 161 2.15 18.04 24.52
C VAL A 161 1.08 18.08 23.42
N MET A 162 0.08 17.18 23.48
CA MET A 162 -1.03 17.09 22.53
C MET A 162 -2.30 17.82 23.02
N GLU A 163 -2.26 18.52 24.17
CA GLU A 163 -3.41 19.26 24.74
C GLU A 163 -3.47 20.74 24.34
N ASN A 164 -2.33 21.39 24.05
CA ASN A 164 -2.25 22.84 23.81
C ASN A 164 -2.36 23.22 22.32
N ASP A 165 -3.55 23.11 21.73
CA ASP A 165 -3.84 23.55 20.33
C ASP A 165 -2.91 22.90 19.27
N ALA A 166 -2.29 21.80 19.66
CA ALA A 166 -1.27 21.09 18.90
C ALA A 166 -1.95 20.17 17.89
N SER A 167 -1.97 20.58 16.63
CA SER A 167 -2.40 19.72 15.52
C SER A 167 -1.36 18.62 15.31
N PHE A 168 -1.75 17.36 15.53
CA PHE A 168 -0.89 16.21 15.24
C PHE A 168 -1.48 15.34 14.13
N LYS A 169 -0.59 14.63 13.44
CA LYS A 169 -0.92 13.74 12.33
C LYS A 169 -0.43 12.33 12.64
N LEU A 170 -1.37 11.38 12.64
CA LEU A 170 -1.04 9.96 12.59
C LEU A 170 -0.56 9.63 11.16
N VAL A 171 0.61 9.00 11.05
CA VAL A 171 1.24 8.68 9.77
C VAL A 171 1.48 7.18 9.66
N VAL A 172 1.19 6.65 8.48
CA VAL A 172 1.62 5.33 8.02
C VAL A 172 2.28 5.48 6.65
N GLY A 173 1.48 5.49 5.57
CA GLY A 173 1.95 5.64 4.19
C GLY A 173 1.88 7.04 3.61
N ASN A 174 1.18 7.97 4.27
CA ASN A 174 0.98 9.35 3.83
C ASN A 174 0.35 9.53 2.41
N THR A 175 -0.22 8.47 1.81
CA THR A 175 -0.79 8.52 0.45
C THR A 175 -2.08 9.35 0.35
N GLY A 176 -2.70 9.68 1.49
CA GLY A 176 -3.92 10.47 1.57
C GLY A 176 -3.75 11.98 1.36
N SER A 177 -2.54 12.50 1.59
CA SER A 177 -2.22 13.94 1.50
C SER A 177 -2.41 14.54 0.09
N VAL A 178 -2.56 13.66 -0.90
CA VAL A 178 -2.79 13.95 -2.30
C VAL A 178 -4.19 14.46 -2.58
N HIS A 179 -5.19 13.76 -2.03
CA HIS A 179 -6.61 13.99 -2.36
C HIS A 179 -7.15 15.18 -1.57
N TYR A 180 -6.63 15.35 -0.36
CA TYR A 180 -6.93 16.47 0.51
C TYR A 180 -5.66 17.27 0.62
N LYS A 181 -5.56 18.36 -0.16
CA LYS A 181 -4.51 19.36 0.05
C LYS A 181 -4.54 19.72 1.52
N GLU A 182 -3.49 19.36 2.25
CA GLU A 182 -3.35 19.66 3.68
C GLU A 182 -3.31 21.17 3.86
N THR A 183 -4.49 21.77 4.00
CA THR A 183 -4.67 23.18 4.35
C THR A 183 -4.32 23.42 5.81
N GLN A 184 -4.38 22.36 6.63
CA GLN A 184 -3.91 22.36 8.02
C GLN A 184 -2.42 22.02 8.10
N ARG A 185 -1.66 22.92 8.73
CA ARG A 185 -0.31 22.62 9.18
C ARG A 185 -0.39 21.78 10.46
N TYR A 186 0.25 20.62 10.43
CA TYR A 186 0.45 19.80 11.62
C TYR A 186 1.80 20.16 12.26
N ASN A 187 1.78 20.33 13.57
CA ASN A 187 2.96 20.67 14.36
C ASN A 187 3.66 19.42 14.88
N HIS A 188 2.97 18.27 14.88
CA HIS A 188 3.52 16.99 15.36
C HIS A 188 3.14 15.84 14.44
N TYR A 189 4.06 14.90 14.26
CA TYR A 189 3.84 13.70 13.46
C TYR A 189 4.08 12.46 14.31
N VAL A 190 3.18 11.48 14.22
CA VAL A 190 3.25 10.23 14.97
C VAL A 190 3.19 9.08 13.98
N ASP A 191 4.33 8.43 13.75
CA ASP A 191 4.44 7.23 12.92
C ASP A 191 4.08 6.00 13.74
N ILE A 192 2.98 5.34 13.35
CA ILE A 192 2.46 4.16 14.06
C ILE A 192 2.89 2.84 13.41
N LYS A 193 3.74 2.85 12.38
CA LYS A 193 4.18 1.64 11.66
C LYS A 193 4.88 0.61 12.54
N HIS A 194 5.54 1.07 13.61
CA HIS A 194 6.32 0.19 14.50
C HIS A 194 5.51 -0.37 15.67
N VAL A 195 4.23 0.02 15.81
CA VAL A 195 3.34 -0.54 16.82
C VAL A 195 2.85 -1.91 16.31
N PRO A 196 3.09 -3.01 17.07
CA PRO A 196 2.76 -4.35 16.60
C PRO A 196 1.26 -4.60 16.40
N GLU A 197 0.43 -4.14 17.31
CA GLU A 197 -1.01 -4.44 17.37
C GLU A 197 -1.76 -4.07 16.07
N PRO A 198 -1.61 -2.86 15.51
CA PRO A 198 -2.27 -2.52 14.25
C PRO A 198 -1.56 -3.08 13.00
N SER A 199 -0.47 -3.83 13.17
CA SER A 199 0.32 -4.41 12.06
C SER A 199 0.02 -5.90 11.84
N ILE A 200 -0.86 -6.50 12.66
CA ILE A 200 -1.19 -7.92 12.61
C ILE A 200 -2.09 -8.22 11.41
N ILE A 201 -1.85 -9.36 10.79
CA ILE A 201 -2.78 -9.99 9.85
C ILE A 201 -2.96 -11.44 10.26
N ASN A 202 -4.20 -11.86 10.45
CA ASN A 202 -4.51 -13.23 10.82
C ASN A 202 -5.86 -13.65 10.24
N GLY A 203 -6.09 -14.94 10.13
CA GLY A 203 -7.39 -15.44 9.72
C GLY A 203 -7.56 -16.90 10.09
N ASP A 204 -8.82 -17.26 10.28
CA ASP A 204 -9.25 -18.61 10.61
C ASP A 204 -10.49 -19.00 9.81
N GLN A 205 -11.22 -20.04 10.24
CA GLN A 205 -12.43 -20.49 9.55
C GLN A 205 -13.61 -19.51 9.70
N THR A 206 -13.53 -18.57 10.65
CA THR A 206 -14.61 -17.64 11.01
C THR A 206 -14.45 -16.27 10.37
N GLY A 207 -13.23 -15.86 10.01
CA GLY A 207 -12.96 -14.58 9.36
C GLY A 207 -11.49 -14.21 9.25
N ILE A 208 -11.24 -12.97 8.86
CA ILE A 208 -9.91 -12.37 8.72
C ILE A 208 -9.84 -11.15 9.63
N GLU A 209 -8.80 -11.08 10.47
CA GLU A 209 -8.39 -9.84 11.14
C GLU A 209 -7.26 -9.18 10.35
N VAL A 210 -7.45 -7.93 9.97
CA VAL A 210 -6.42 -7.11 9.31
C VAL A 210 -6.19 -5.84 10.09
N GLY A 211 -4.94 -5.64 10.51
CA GLY A 211 -4.49 -4.46 11.23
C GLY A 211 -4.53 -3.20 10.36
N ALA A 212 -4.72 -2.06 11.02
CA ALA A 212 -4.86 -0.76 10.38
C ALA A 212 -3.61 -0.27 9.64
N THR A 213 -2.40 -0.63 10.08
CA THR A 213 -1.14 -0.24 9.44
C THR A 213 -0.73 -1.19 8.32
N VAL A 214 -1.41 -2.35 8.18
CA VAL A 214 -1.17 -3.30 7.09
C VAL A 214 -1.38 -2.59 5.75
N THR A 215 -0.41 -2.72 4.86
CA THR A 215 -0.50 -2.12 3.53
C THR A 215 -1.47 -2.90 2.66
N ILE A 216 -2.10 -2.22 1.70
CA ILE A 216 -3.01 -2.87 0.74
C ILE A 216 -2.28 -4.00 0.02
N ALA A 217 -1.00 -3.80 -0.36
CA ALA A 217 -0.20 -4.83 -1.00
C ALA A 217 0.03 -6.06 -0.12
N LYS A 218 0.37 -5.88 1.17
CA LYS A 218 0.54 -7.01 2.12
C LYS A 218 -0.77 -7.75 2.33
N PHE A 219 -1.89 -7.04 2.40
CA PHE A 219 -3.20 -7.68 2.52
C PHE A 219 -3.57 -8.51 1.27
N ILE A 220 -3.33 -7.99 0.06
CA ILE A 220 -3.55 -8.74 -1.19
C ILE A 220 -2.70 -10.02 -1.23
N SER A 221 -1.40 -9.96 -0.86
CA SER A 221 -0.54 -11.14 -0.83
C SER A 221 -1.07 -12.20 0.15
N PHE A 222 -1.47 -11.80 1.36
CA PHE A 222 -2.11 -12.71 2.33
C PHE A 222 -3.39 -13.35 1.77
N LEU A 223 -4.25 -12.57 1.13
CA LEU A 223 -5.49 -13.05 0.51
C LEU A 223 -5.23 -14.02 -0.67
N ASN A 224 -4.09 -13.93 -1.34
CA ASN A 224 -3.74 -14.79 -2.47
C ASN A 224 -2.96 -16.05 -2.06
N GLU A 225 -2.16 -15.99 -1.00
CA GLU A 225 -1.22 -17.05 -0.61
C GLU A 225 -1.73 -17.84 0.61
N GLU A 226 -1.96 -17.17 1.73
CA GLU A 226 -2.28 -17.82 3.01
C GLU A 226 -3.73 -18.29 3.09
N SER A 227 -4.64 -17.56 2.45
CA SER A 227 -6.08 -17.86 2.43
C SER A 227 -6.38 -19.26 1.86
N LYS A 228 -5.58 -19.69 0.88
CA LYS A 228 -5.73 -20.98 0.20
C LYS A 228 -5.47 -22.15 1.12
N ILE A 229 -4.66 -21.95 2.15
CA ILE A 229 -4.25 -22.98 3.11
C ILE A 229 -5.19 -22.95 4.33
N LYS A 230 -5.48 -21.76 4.86
CA LYS A 230 -6.13 -21.59 6.17
C LYS A 230 -7.66 -21.66 6.15
N PHE A 231 -8.31 -21.33 5.03
CA PHE A 231 -9.76 -21.07 5.03
C PHE A 231 -10.60 -22.20 4.43
N GLY A 232 -11.87 -22.28 4.86
CA GLY A 232 -12.89 -23.12 4.23
C GLY A 232 -13.28 -22.62 2.83
N SER A 233 -14.10 -23.38 2.10
CA SER A 233 -14.48 -23.08 0.71
C SER A 233 -15.06 -21.67 0.53
N TYR A 234 -15.91 -21.21 1.45
CA TYR A 234 -16.48 -19.87 1.40
C TYR A 234 -15.43 -18.78 1.69
N GLY A 235 -14.58 -18.96 2.70
CA GLY A 235 -13.51 -18.01 3.01
C GLY A 235 -12.50 -17.87 1.87
N LYS A 236 -12.22 -18.96 1.14
CA LYS A 236 -11.42 -18.92 -0.11
C LYS A 236 -12.08 -18.07 -1.18
N LEU A 237 -13.37 -18.28 -1.44
CA LEU A 237 -14.13 -17.47 -2.41
C LEU A 237 -14.12 -15.98 -2.05
N VAL A 238 -14.37 -15.64 -0.78
CA VAL A 238 -14.34 -14.26 -0.30
C VAL A 238 -12.94 -13.65 -0.49
N SER A 239 -11.90 -14.40 -0.14
CA SER A 239 -10.51 -13.94 -0.26
C SER A 239 -10.11 -13.69 -1.72
N GLU A 240 -10.47 -14.60 -2.63
CA GLU A 240 -10.22 -14.45 -4.06
C GLU A 240 -10.93 -13.22 -4.64
N LYS A 241 -12.19 -12.98 -4.24
CA LYS A 241 -12.94 -11.80 -4.69
C LYS A 241 -12.38 -10.51 -4.11
N LEU A 242 -12.03 -10.48 -2.82
CA LEU A 242 -11.38 -9.34 -2.20
C LEU A 242 -10.06 -9.00 -2.91
N ALA A 243 -9.18 -9.99 -3.11
CA ALA A 243 -7.91 -9.79 -3.80
C ALA A 243 -8.12 -9.23 -5.22
N TYR A 244 -9.02 -9.83 -6.00
CA TYR A 244 -9.34 -9.39 -7.35
C TYR A 244 -9.80 -7.93 -7.44
N HIS A 245 -10.64 -7.47 -6.49
CA HIS A 245 -11.08 -6.09 -6.46
C HIS A 245 -9.96 -5.15 -5.97
N MET A 246 -9.23 -5.54 -4.94
CA MET A 246 -8.17 -4.70 -4.36
C MET A 246 -6.95 -4.54 -5.29
N GLU A 247 -6.68 -5.49 -6.18
CA GLU A 247 -5.64 -5.38 -7.21
C GLU A 247 -5.89 -4.23 -8.21
N LYS A 248 -7.15 -3.82 -8.38
CA LYS A 248 -7.55 -2.68 -9.23
C LYS A 248 -7.43 -1.33 -8.52
N ILE A 249 -7.18 -1.32 -7.21
CA ILE A 249 -7.06 -0.10 -6.41
C ILE A 249 -5.65 0.46 -6.59
N ALA A 250 -5.58 1.66 -7.17
CA ALA A 250 -4.34 2.41 -7.40
C ALA A 250 -3.24 1.58 -8.11
N SER A 251 -2.02 2.09 -8.15
CA SER A 251 -0.85 1.39 -8.67
C SER A 251 -0.13 0.57 -7.57
N PRO A 252 0.73 -0.40 -7.93
CA PRO A 252 1.49 -1.18 -6.94
C PRO A 252 2.30 -0.32 -5.95
N PHE A 253 2.99 0.72 -6.42
CA PHE A 253 3.79 1.60 -5.56
C PHE A 253 2.96 2.46 -4.61
N VAL A 254 1.70 2.77 -4.96
CA VAL A 254 0.76 3.38 -4.01
C VAL A 254 0.30 2.34 -3.00
N ARG A 255 -0.08 1.13 -3.42
CA ARG A 255 -0.52 0.04 -2.52
C ARG A 255 0.55 -0.43 -1.54
N ASN A 256 1.83 -0.32 -1.91
CA ASN A 256 2.96 -0.63 -1.03
C ASN A 256 3.09 0.34 0.14
N SER A 257 2.55 1.56 0.02
CA SER A 257 2.56 2.57 1.08
C SER A 257 1.19 2.71 1.76
N ALA A 258 0.11 2.66 0.99
CA ALA A 258 -1.25 2.86 1.47
C ALA A 258 -1.67 1.75 2.44
N SER A 259 -2.14 2.15 3.61
CA SER A 259 -2.60 1.26 4.68
C SER A 259 -4.12 1.07 4.65
N ILE A 260 -4.61 -0.09 5.08
CA ILE A 260 -6.04 -0.38 5.22
C ILE A 260 -6.72 0.66 6.12
N GLY A 261 -6.15 0.93 7.29
CA GLY A 261 -6.75 1.85 8.26
C GLY A 261 -6.75 3.30 7.79
N GLY A 262 -5.64 3.77 7.20
CA GLY A 262 -5.58 5.09 6.58
C GLY A 262 -6.65 5.28 5.50
N ASN A 263 -6.93 4.24 4.70
CA ASN A 263 -7.97 4.30 3.68
C ASN A 263 -9.40 4.45 4.29
N LEU A 264 -9.70 3.67 5.33
CA LEU A 264 -11.00 3.74 6.03
C LEU A 264 -11.18 5.06 6.80
N VAL A 265 -10.13 5.53 7.47
CA VAL A 265 -10.16 6.81 8.19
C VAL A 265 -10.37 7.98 7.22
N MET A 266 -9.78 7.96 6.02
CA MET A 266 -10.06 8.95 4.99
C MET A 266 -11.51 8.90 4.51
N ALA A 267 -12.09 7.71 4.35
CA ALA A 267 -13.49 7.56 3.98
C ALA A 267 -14.40 8.24 5.02
N GLN A 268 -14.11 8.03 6.31
CA GLN A 268 -14.87 8.61 7.42
C GLN A 268 -14.64 10.12 7.58
N LYS A 269 -13.38 10.57 7.61
CA LYS A 269 -13.05 11.98 7.92
C LYS A 269 -13.26 12.92 6.76
N ASN A 270 -13.12 12.43 5.53
CA ASN A 270 -13.03 13.28 4.36
C ASN A 270 -14.03 12.92 3.25
N GLY A 271 -14.91 11.94 3.48
CA GLY A 271 -15.86 11.46 2.47
C GLY A 271 -15.16 10.83 1.26
N PHE A 272 -13.96 10.26 1.45
CA PHE A 272 -13.18 9.67 0.36
C PHE A 272 -13.94 8.47 -0.24
N PRO A 273 -14.21 8.44 -1.57
CA PRO A 273 -14.84 7.31 -2.24
C PRO A 273 -13.91 6.10 -2.21
N SER A 274 -14.10 5.25 -1.19
CA SER A 274 -13.25 4.11 -0.90
C SER A 274 -13.86 2.81 -1.38
N ASP A 275 -13.20 2.18 -2.35
CA ASP A 275 -13.50 0.81 -2.76
C ASP A 275 -13.30 -0.19 -1.60
N ILE A 276 -12.32 0.03 -0.72
CA ILE A 276 -12.05 -0.86 0.43
C ILE A 276 -13.20 -0.77 1.44
N ALA A 277 -13.65 0.44 1.78
CA ALA A 277 -14.79 0.64 2.68
C ALA A 277 -16.04 -0.02 2.10
N THR A 278 -16.25 0.15 0.80
CA THR A 278 -17.36 -0.44 0.04
C THR A 278 -17.35 -1.98 0.11
N LEU A 279 -16.18 -2.61 -0.12
CA LEU A 279 -16.02 -4.06 0.00
C LEU A 279 -16.26 -4.55 1.44
N PHE A 280 -15.69 -3.86 2.42
CA PHE A 280 -15.79 -4.25 3.83
C PHE A 280 -17.21 -4.05 4.38
N LEU A 281 -17.93 -3.04 3.93
CA LEU A 281 -19.36 -2.83 4.24
C LEU A 281 -20.20 -4.00 3.71
N GLY A 282 -19.96 -4.41 2.46
CA GLY A 282 -20.65 -5.57 1.87
C GLY A 282 -20.40 -6.89 2.60
N LEU A 283 -19.30 -6.98 3.36
CA LEU A 283 -18.93 -8.14 4.17
C LEU A 283 -19.28 -7.98 5.65
N TYR A 284 -20.01 -6.93 6.04
CA TYR A 284 -20.38 -6.66 7.43
C TYR A 284 -19.17 -6.62 8.38
N ALA A 285 -18.07 -6.03 7.91
CA ALA A 285 -16.86 -5.92 8.70
C ALA A 285 -17.07 -5.08 9.97
N THR A 286 -16.36 -5.44 11.03
CA THR A 286 -16.28 -4.65 12.26
C THR A 286 -14.90 -4.05 12.42
N VAL A 287 -14.80 -2.95 13.14
CA VAL A 287 -13.56 -2.20 13.38
C VAL A 287 -13.30 -2.11 14.87
N SER A 288 -12.02 -2.14 15.25
CA SER A 288 -11.58 -1.91 16.62
C SER A 288 -10.86 -0.57 16.73
N LEU A 289 -11.33 0.30 17.62
CA LEU A 289 -10.82 1.64 17.85
C LEU A 289 -10.20 1.75 19.24
N MET A 290 -9.03 2.39 19.33
CA MET A 290 -8.50 2.92 20.58
C MET A 290 -8.89 4.38 20.70
N THR A 291 -9.70 4.68 21.72
CA THR A 291 -10.10 6.05 22.09
C THR A 291 -9.43 6.47 23.39
N ILE A 292 -9.60 7.74 23.77
CA ILE A 292 -9.18 8.25 25.10
C ILE A 292 -9.89 7.53 26.27
N HIS A 293 -11.08 6.97 26.02
CA HIS A 293 -11.90 6.29 27.02
C HIS A 293 -11.66 4.78 27.08
N GLY A 294 -10.90 4.23 26.13
CA GLY A 294 -10.62 2.80 26.05
C GLY A 294 -10.83 2.23 24.65
N LEU A 295 -10.94 0.90 24.59
CA LEU A 295 -11.17 0.16 23.36
C LEU A 295 -12.68 0.15 23.04
N GLU A 296 -13.02 0.41 21.79
CA GLU A 296 -14.38 0.39 21.27
C GLU A 296 -14.43 -0.48 20.01
N ASN A 297 -15.44 -1.34 19.88
CA ASN A 297 -15.67 -2.13 18.67
C ASN A 297 -17.00 -1.73 18.04
N LEU A 298 -16.99 -1.55 16.72
CA LEU A 298 -18.12 -1.05 15.95
C LEU A 298 -18.25 -1.80 14.64
N THR A 299 -19.44 -1.81 14.06
CA THR A 299 -19.59 -2.12 12.64
C THR A 299 -18.97 -1.01 11.79
N LEU A 300 -18.52 -1.35 10.58
CA LEU A 300 -18.02 -0.34 9.65
C LEU A 300 -19.11 0.67 9.26
N GLU A 301 -20.38 0.25 9.23
CA GLU A 301 -21.53 1.13 8.98
C GLU A 301 -21.69 2.18 10.09
N GLU A 302 -21.58 1.77 11.36
CA GLU A 302 -21.58 2.70 12.51
C GLU A 302 -20.39 3.65 12.46
N LEU A 303 -19.19 3.16 12.08
CA LEU A 303 -18.01 4.02 11.96
C LEU A 303 -18.23 5.15 10.95
N LEU A 304 -18.76 4.82 9.76
CA LEU A 304 -18.95 5.77 8.67
C LEU A 304 -20.14 6.72 8.91
N SER A 305 -21.13 6.30 9.69
CA SER A 305 -22.31 7.12 10.01
C SER A 305 -22.09 8.07 11.19
N ARG A 306 -21.00 7.91 11.94
CA ARG A 306 -20.67 8.74 13.11
C ARG A 306 -20.14 10.11 12.73
N PRO A 307 -20.22 11.09 13.65
CA PRO A 307 -19.47 12.34 13.54
C PRO A 307 -17.98 12.11 13.34
N LEU A 308 -17.27 13.11 12.79
CA LEU A 308 -15.83 13.04 12.51
C LEU A 308 -15.05 12.48 13.71
N LEU A 309 -14.23 11.45 13.45
CA LEU A 309 -13.44 10.82 14.50
C LEU A 309 -12.50 11.85 15.15
N ASP A 310 -12.42 11.80 16.48
CA ASP A 310 -11.45 12.58 17.22
C ASP A 310 -10.03 12.34 16.68
N SER A 311 -9.20 13.38 16.76
CA SER A 311 -7.80 13.32 16.34
C SER A 311 -7.01 12.24 17.09
N ARG A 312 -7.37 11.93 18.35
CA ARG A 312 -6.69 10.96 19.21
C ARG A 312 -7.25 9.54 19.10
N THR A 313 -8.31 9.34 18.32
CA THR A 313 -8.82 7.99 18.05
C THR A 313 -7.97 7.29 17.00
N VAL A 314 -7.50 6.09 17.34
CA VAL A 314 -6.68 5.25 16.46
C VAL A 314 -7.47 4.02 16.06
N LEU A 315 -7.65 3.82 14.75
CA LEU A 315 -8.14 2.55 14.23
C LEU A 315 -7.04 1.49 14.38
N LEU A 316 -7.34 0.38 15.05
CA LEU A 316 -6.37 -0.68 15.33
C LEU A 316 -6.47 -1.83 14.33
N SER A 317 -7.66 -2.39 14.14
CA SER A 317 -7.86 -3.51 13.22
C SER A 317 -9.29 -3.52 12.66
N VAL A 318 -9.46 -4.31 11.61
CA VAL A 318 -10.73 -4.62 10.96
C VAL A 318 -10.91 -6.13 10.97
N TRP A 319 -12.08 -6.58 11.39
CA TRP A 319 -12.50 -7.97 11.36
C TRP A 319 -13.51 -8.18 10.22
N ILE A 320 -13.21 -9.12 9.32
CA ILE A 320 -14.00 -9.47 8.14
C ILE A 320 -14.56 -10.89 8.35
N PRO A 321 -15.85 -11.05 8.67
CA PRO A 321 -16.42 -12.36 8.94
C PRO A 321 -16.63 -13.20 7.67
N PHE A 322 -16.44 -14.51 7.78
CA PHE A 322 -16.83 -15.51 6.77
C PHE A 322 -18.21 -16.12 7.02
N LYS A 323 -18.95 -15.64 8.03
CA LYS A 323 -20.20 -16.29 8.46
C LYS A 323 -21.25 -16.30 7.34
N LYS A 324 -21.74 -17.50 7.06
CA LYS A 324 -22.98 -17.76 6.32
C LYS A 324 -24.14 -17.58 7.29
N ASP A 325 -24.90 -16.50 7.17
CA ASP A 325 -26.14 -16.40 7.93
C ASP A 325 -27.18 -17.31 7.25
N GLN A 326 -27.37 -18.52 7.79
CA GLN A 326 -28.41 -19.45 7.35
C GLN A 326 -29.82 -19.02 7.82
N SER A 327 -30.01 -17.77 8.25
CA SER A 327 -31.32 -17.23 8.63
C SER A 327 -31.97 -16.30 7.61
N SER A 328 -31.35 -16.04 6.45
CA SER A 328 -32.03 -15.30 5.37
C SER A 328 -31.82 -15.93 3.99
N LEU A 329 -32.91 -16.49 3.46
CA LEU A 329 -33.08 -17.00 2.09
C LEU A 329 -32.93 -15.90 1.00
N GLN A 330 -32.21 -14.80 1.26
CA GLN A 330 -32.08 -13.64 0.37
C GLN A 330 -30.63 -13.19 0.10
N THR A 331 -29.62 -13.97 0.46
CA THR A 331 -28.20 -13.56 0.27
C THR A 331 -27.58 -13.99 -1.07
N HIS A 332 -28.34 -14.58 -1.99
CA HIS A 332 -27.83 -14.97 -3.32
C HIS A 332 -27.77 -13.83 -4.36
N SER A 333 -28.10 -12.59 -3.99
CA SER A 333 -28.05 -11.43 -4.92
C SER A 333 -27.31 -10.19 -4.41
N ARG A 334 -26.83 -10.16 -3.15
CA ARG A 334 -26.22 -8.93 -2.57
C ARG A 334 -24.75 -8.67 -2.92
N PHE A 335 -24.06 -9.60 -3.57
CA PHE A 335 -22.76 -9.28 -4.18
C PHE A 335 -22.88 -8.40 -5.44
N CYS A 336 -24.10 -8.15 -5.94
CA CYS A 336 -24.31 -7.33 -7.14
C CYS A 336 -24.87 -5.93 -6.88
N LEU A 337 -25.38 -5.61 -5.69
CA LEU A 337 -25.97 -4.29 -5.43
C LEU A 337 -25.73 -3.92 -3.97
N ILE A 338 -24.65 -3.19 -3.73
CA ILE A 338 -24.65 -2.22 -2.63
C ILE A 338 -25.73 -1.22 -3.03
N PRO A 339 -26.78 -0.98 -2.22
CA PRO A 339 -27.83 -0.05 -2.59
C PRO A 339 -27.16 1.29 -2.87
N ILE A 340 -27.26 1.76 -4.13
CA ILE A 340 -26.78 3.07 -4.55
C ILE A 340 -27.37 4.16 -3.64
N GLU A 341 -28.56 3.92 -3.09
CA GLU A 341 -29.23 4.75 -2.09
C GLU A 341 -28.44 4.85 -0.77
N LEU A 342 -27.79 3.79 -0.29
CA LEU A 342 -26.95 3.82 0.91
C LEU A 342 -25.65 4.61 0.66
N LEU A 343 -25.05 4.46 -0.53
CA LEU A 343 -23.89 5.25 -0.98
C LEU A 343 -24.24 6.73 -1.18
N HIS A 344 -25.42 7.03 -1.75
CA HIS A 344 -25.90 8.40 -1.93
C HIS A 344 -26.19 9.08 -0.59
N HIS A 345 -26.78 8.35 0.37
CA HIS A 345 -27.15 8.91 1.66
C HIS A 345 -25.96 9.06 2.62
N LEU A 346 -24.96 8.17 2.54
CA LEU A 346 -23.75 8.19 3.39
C LEU A 346 -22.59 9.01 2.81
N MET A 347 -22.50 9.19 1.49
CA MET A 347 -21.34 9.87 0.86
C MET A 347 -21.62 11.24 0.24
N GLY A 348 -22.87 11.74 0.24
CA GLY A 348 -23.18 13.11 -0.16
C GLY A 348 -22.67 13.50 -1.57
N MET A 349 -22.52 12.54 -2.49
CA MET A 349 -22.00 12.80 -3.83
C MET A 349 -23.16 13.14 -4.78
N HIS A 350 -23.37 14.43 -5.05
CA HIS A 350 -24.03 14.86 -6.28
C HIS A 350 -23.08 14.58 -7.46
N TRP A 351 -23.31 13.47 -8.15
CA TRP A 351 -22.70 13.22 -9.46
C TRP A 351 -23.41 14.10 -10.50
N HIS A 352 -22.79 15.22 -10.90
CA HIS A 352 -23.12 15.83 -12.18
C HIS A 352 -22.35 15.07 -13.27
N MET A 353 -23.12 14.46 -14.19
CA MET A 353 -22.63 13.82 -15.42
C MET A 353 -21.78 14.76 -16.27
#